data_AF-A0A963JWI0-F1
#
_entry.id   AF-A0A963JWI0-F1
#
_cell.length_a   1.000
_cell.length_b   1.000
_cell.length_c   1.000
_cell.angle_alpha   90.00
_cell.angle_beta   90.00
_cell.angle_gamma   90.00
#
_symmetry.space_group_name_H-M   'P 1'
#
loop_
_entity.id
_entity.type
_entity.pdbx_description
1 polymer ?
#
loop_
_entity_poly.entity_id
_entity_poly.type
_entity_poly.pdbx_seq_one_letter_code
_entity_poly.pdbx_strand_id
1 'polypeptide(L)'
;SSLDELPQLLNVIRGEMSLVGPRPVVPDELERYGDAKRYYLEVRPGITGLWQISGRNDLDYERRVSLDTWYVRNWTLWYDIFILFRTAMTVPAKAGAY
;
A
#
# COMPACT_ATOMS: atom_id res chain seq x y z
N SER A 1 -11.99 -1.03 -13.65
CA SER A 1 -12.03 -1.88 -12.44
C SER A 1 -12.40 -1.08 -11.20
N SER A 2 -13.60 -0.49 -11.15
CA SER A 2 -14.06 0.30 -10.00
C SER A 2 -14.97 -0.51 -9.04
N LEU A 3 -15.33 -1.74 -9.42
CA LEU A 3 -16.09 -2.68 -8.59
C LEU A 3 -15.20 -3.45 -7.59
N ASP A 4 -13.89 -3.50 -7.82
CA ASP A 4 -12.93 -4.25 -6.99
C ASP A 4 -12.48 -3.51 -5.72
N GLU A 5 -12.78 -2.22 -5.59
CA GLU A 5 -12.36 -1.39 -4.45
C GLU A 5 -13.41 -1.33 -3.32
N LEU A 6 -14.70 -1.57 -3.63
CA LEU A 6 -15.79 -1.60 -2.65
C LEU A 6 -15.63 -2.71 -1.59
N PRO A 7 -15.26 -3.95 -1.98
CA PRO A 7 -14.97 -5.01 -1.01
C PRO A 7 -13.77 -4.69 -0.10
N GLN A 8 -12.75 -4.00 -0.62
CA GLN A 8 -11.56 -3.64 0.16
C GLN A 8 -11.87 -2.59 1.22
N LEU A 9 -12.76 -1.63 0.92
CA LEU A 9 -13.22 -0.65 1.90
C LEU A 9 -13.98 -1.31 3.05
N LEU A 10 -14.78 -2.35 2.77
CA LEU A 10 -15.43 -3.15 3.82
C LEU A 10 -14.40 -3.86 4.71
N ASN A 11 -13.31 -4.36 4.15
CA ASN A 11 -12.24 -5.00 4.93
C ASN A 11 -11.52 -4.00 5.85
N VAL A 12 -11.43 -2.72 5.45
CA VAL A 12 -10.95 -1.65 6.34
C VAL A 12 -11.90 -1.43 7.51
N ILE A 13 -13.21 -1.37 7.24
CA ILE A 13 -14.23 -1.19 8.28
C ILE A 13 -14.26 -2.39 9.24
N ARG A 14 -14.04 -3.62 8.73
CA ARG A 14 -13.90 -4.84 9.55
C ARG A 14 -12.59 -4.93 10.32
N GLY A 15 -11.63 -4.04 10.04
CA GLY A 15 -10.31 -4.04 10.67
C GLY A 15 -9.35 -5.12 10.15
N GLU A 16 -9.67 -5.76 9.02
CA GLU A 16 -8.78 -6.71 8.35
C GLU A 16 -7.70 -5.98 7.53
N MET A 17 -7.99 -4.76 7.08
CA MET A 17 -7.09 -3.89 6.32
C MET A 17 -7.01 -2.49 6.93
N SER A 18 -6.04 -1.71 6.47
CA SER A 18 -5.90 -0.27 6.72
C SER A 18 -6.18 0.52 5.44
N LEU A 19 -6.48 1.82 5.57
CA LEU A 19 -6.49 2.72 4.41
C LEU A 19 -5.07 2.87 3.85
N VAL A 20 -4.08 3.04 4.74
CA VAL A 20 -2.67 3.21 4.38
C VAL A 20 -1.84 2.08 4.97
N GLY A 21 -1.02 1.45 4.15
CA GLY A 21 -0.18 0.33 4.55
C GLY A 21 0.54 -0.34 3.37
N PRO A 22 1.38 -1.34 3.66
CA PRO A 22 1.98 -2.20 2.64
C PRO A 22 0.92 -2.86 1.77
N ARG A 23 1.25 -3.18 0.52
CA ARG A 23 0.32 -3.90 -0.36
C ARG A 23 0.00 -5.28 0.21
N PRO A 24 -1.25 -5.77 0.16
CA PRO A 24 -1.53 -7.18 0.42
C PRO A 24 -0.75 -8.06 -0.56
N VAL A 25 0.16 -8.88 -0.03
CA VAL A 25 0.94 -9.88 -0.79
C VAL A 25 0.49 -11.30 -0.47
N VAL A 26 0.64 -12.21 -1.44
CA VAL A 26 0.39 -13.64 -1.22
C VAL A 26 1.53 -14.28 -0.42
N PRO A 27 1.34 -15.44 0.24
CA PRO A 27 2.38 -16.10 1.02
C PRO A 27 3.71 -16.31 0.26
N ASP A 28 3.63 -16.72 -1.02
CA ASP A 28 4.81 -16.94 -1.87
C ASP A 28 5.58 -15.63 -2.14
N GLU A 29 4.89 -14.50 -2.26
CA GLU A 29 5.53 -13.19 -2.36
C GLU A 29 6.12 -12.78 -1.01
N LEU A 30 5.45 -13.08 0.09
CA LEU A 30 5.94 -12.76 1.43
C LEU A 30 7.26 -13.48 1.76
N GLU A 31 7.55 -14.63 1.14
CA GLU A 31 8.86 -15.28 1.26
C GLU A 31 9.99 -14.43 0.65
N ARG A 32 9.70 -13.69 -0.42
CA ARG A 32 10.66 -12.79 -1.08
C ARG A 32 11.01 -11.56 -0.25
N TYR A 33 10.27 -11.27 0.82
CA TYR A 33 10.60 -10.20 1.75
C TYR A 33 11.82 -10.54 2.62
N GLY A 34 12.17 -11.82 2.76
CA GLY A 34 13.28 -12.25 3.62
C GLY A 34 13.16 -11.66 5.04
N ASP A 35 14.22 -11.02 5.51
CA ASP A 35 14.26 -10.38 6.84
C ASP A 35 13.25 -9.24 7.02
N ALA A 36 12.80 -8.61 5.93
CA ALA A 36 11.83 -7.53 5.97
C ALA A 36 10.40 -8.01 6.28
N LYS A 37 10.16 -9.33 6.21
CA LYS A 37 8.86 -9.96 6.51
C LYS A 37 8.33 -9.57 7.88
N ARG A 38 9.22 -9.39 8.87
CA ARG A 38 8.82 -8.96 10.23
C ARG A 38 8.09 -7.62 10.23
N TYR A 39 8.59 -6.64 9.47
CA TYR A 39 7.99 -5.31 9.40
C TYR A 39 6.64 -5.34 8.67
N TYR A 40 6.53 -6.17 7.63
CA TYR A 40 5.26 -6.37 6.94
C TYR A 40 4.20 -6.94 7.88
N LEU A 41 4.56 -7.94 8.70
CA LEU A 41 3.64 -8.61 9.62
C LEU A 41 3.27 -7.78 10.87
N GLU A 42 4.03 -6.74 11.19
CA GLU A 42 3.74 -5.82 12.29
C GLU A 42 2.59 -4.85 12.01
N VAL A 43 2.20 -4.69 10.74
CA VAL A 43 1.17 -3.76 10.31
C VAL A 43 0.08 -4.45 9.48
N ARG A 44 -1.08 -3.82 9.41
CA ARG A 44 -2.15 -4.28 8.51
C ARG A 44 -1.85 -3.83 7.08
N PRO A 45 -2.13 -4.68 6.08
CA PRO A 45 -2.02 -4.29 4.68
C PRO A 45 -2.99 -3.14 4.36
N GLY A 46 -2.59 -2.26 3.44
CA GLY A 46 -3.29 -1.04 3.07
C GLY A 46 -3.97 -1.12 1.71
N ILE A 47 -5.08 -0.38 1.55
CA ILE A 47 -5.65 -0.08 0.22
C ILE A 47 -4.66 0.74 -0.61
N THR A 48 -4.04 1.74 0.04
CA THR A 48 -2.97 2.54 -0.53
C THR A 48 -1.69 2.49 0.29
N GLY A 49 -0.56 2.86 -0.31
CA GLY A 49 0.73 2.78 0.33
C GLY A 49 1.78 3.60 -0.39
N LEU A 50 2.94 3.76 0.26
CA LEU A 50 4.03 4.60 -0.23
C LEU A 50 4.46 4.22 -1.66
N TRP A 51 4.58 2.92 -1.94
CA TRP A 51 4.96 2.43 -3.27
C TRP A 51 3.99 2.88 -4.38
N GLN A 52 2.69 3.03 -4.10
CA GLN A 52 1.70 3.46 -5.09
C GLN A 52 1.88 4.92 -5.52
N ILE A 53 2.45 5.75 -4.65
CA ILE A 53 2.71 7.18 -4.91
C ILE A 53 4.17 7.45 -5.32
N SER A 54 5.07 6.47 -5.16
CA SER A 54 6.52 6.61 -5.41
C SER A 54 6.96 6.32 -6.86
N GLY A 55 6.09 5.84 -7.75
CA GLY A 55 6.42 5.63 -9.17
C GLY A 55 5.90 4.29 -9.68
N ARG A 56 4.78 4.31 -10.41
CA ARG A 56 3.98 3.11 -10.72
C ARG A 56 4.54 2.21 -11.84
N ASN A 57 5.57 2.61 -12.58
CA ASN A 57 5.91 1.95 -13.86
C ASN A 57 7.23 1.17 -13.92
N ASP A 58 8.13 1.22 -12.93
CA ASP A 58 9.39 0.46 -13.04
C ASP A 58 10.08 0.16 -11.69
N LEU A 59 9.29 0.02 -10.62
CA LEU A 59 9.85 -0.36 -9.32
C LEU A 59 10.08 -1.87 -9.29
N ASP A 60 11.36 -2.24 -9.31
CA ASP A 60 11.83 -3.58 -8.98
C ASP A 60 11.29 -4.01 -7.61
N TYR A 61 11.10 -5.32 -7.44
CA TYR A 61 10.46 -5.91 -6.28
C TYR A 61 11.19 -5.51 -4.98
N GLU A 62 12.52 -5.50 -4.99
CA GLU A 62 13.33 -5.08 -3.84
C GLU A 62 13.05 -3.62 -3.44
N ARG A 63 12.86 -2.74 -4.43
CA ARG A 63 12.55 -1.35 -4.15
C ARG A 63 11.19 -1.22 -3.49
N ARG A 64 10.21 -2.05 -3.86
CA ARG A 64 8.90 -2.10 -3.20
C ARG A 64 9.01 -2.54 -1.75
N VAL A 65 9.72 -3.64 -1.49
CA VAL A 65 9.99 -4.13 -0.12
C VAL A 65 10.67 -3.04 0.71
N SER A 66 11.62 -2.30 0.12
CA SER A 66 12.30 -1.21 0.81
C SER A 66 11.37 -0.05 1.16
N LEU A 67 10.40 0.28 0.29
CA LEU A 67 9.41 1.34 0.54
C LEU A 67 8.40 0.92 1.61
N ASP A 68 7.93 -0.32 1.56
CA ASP A 68 7.02 -0.86 2.58
C ASP A 68 7.73 -0.93 3.94
N THR A 69 8.98 -1.41 3.98
CA THR A 69 9.81 -1.41 5.19
C THR A 69 10.04 0.00 5.72
N TRP A 70 10.35 0.96 4.83
CA TRP A 70 10.58 2.34 5.23
C TRP A 70 9.32 2.97 5.80
N TYR A 71 8.16 2.72 5.19
CA TYR A 71 6.87 3.19 5.68
C TYR A 71 6.59 2.69 7.10
N VAL A 72 6.75 1.37 7.34
CA VAL A 72 6.54 0.79 8.68
C VAL A 72 7.48 1.40 9.70
N ARG A 73 8.77 1.53 9.35
CA ARG A 73 9.80 2.06 10.27
C ARG A 73 9.64 3.55 10.59
N ASN A 74 9.08 4.33 9.66
CA ASN A 74 8.92 5.78 9.81
C ASN A 74 7.45 6.16 9.96
N TRP A 75 6.60 5.21 10.38
CA TRP A 75 5.17 5.43 10.43
C TRP A 75 4.82 6.60 11.34
N THR A 76 4.08 7.55 10.79
CA THR A 76 3.46 8.65 11.53
C THR A 76 2.10 8.95 10.91
N LEU A 77 1.16 9.46 11.71
CA LEU A 77 -0.14 9.89 11.21
C LEU A 77 -0.04 10.91 10.06
N TRP A 78 1.00 11.75 10.10
CA TRP A 78 1.26 12.73 9.03
C TRP A 78 1.62 12.08 7.70
N TYR A 79 2.38 10.97 7.70
CA TYR A 79 2.66 10.24 6.47
C TYR A 79 1.41 9.58 5.90
N ASP A 80 0.51 9.07 6.74
CA ASP A 80 -0.76 8.49 6.29
C ASP A 80 -1.61 9.54 5.59
N ILE A 81 -1.76 10.73 6.19
CA ILE A 81 -2.48 11.86 5.58
C ILE A 81 -1.84 12.26 4.26
N PHE A 82 -0.50 12.35 4.20
CA PHE A 82 0.22 12.67 2.97
C PHE A 82 -0.02 11.64 1.87
N ILE A 83 0.05 10.34 2.20
CA ILE A 83 -0.18 9.26 1.23
C ILE A 83 -1.62 9.30 0.73
N LEU A 84 -2.61 9.45 1.61
CA LEU A 84 -4.02 9.57 1.22
C LEU A 84 -4.25 10.76 0.29
N PHE A 85 -3.68 11.92 0.61
CA PHE A 85 -3.78 13.11 -0.22
C PHE A 85 -3.16 12.88 -1.62
N ARG A 86 -1.95 12.33 -1.67
CA ARG A 86 -1.26 12.01 -2.93
C ARG A 86 -2.03 10.98 -3.74
N THR A 87 -2.63 9.99 -3.10
CA THR A 87 -3.48 8.99 -3.73
C THR A 87 -4.72 9.64 -4.32
N ALA A 88 -5.44 10.46 -3.55
CA ALA A 88 -6.61 11.21 -4.03
C ALA A 88 -6.28 12.11 -5.23
N MET A 89 -5.10 12.71 -5.29
CA MET A 89 -4.64 13.51 -6.44
C MET A 89 -4.30 12.65 -7.67
N THR A 90 -3.91 11.38 -7.50
CA THR A 90 -3.66 10.45 -8.62
C THR A 90 -4.90 9.76 -9.18
N VAL A 91 -6.01 9.69 -8.43
CA VAL A 91 -7.27 9.07 -8.87
C VAL A 91 -7.97 9.85 -10.01
N PRO A 92 -8.12 11.19 -10.01
CA PRO A 92 -8.77 11.90 -11.10
C PRO A 92 -8.00 11.78 -12.43
N ALA A 93 -6.69 11.57 -12.39
CA ALA A 93 -5.89 11.30 -13.59
C ALA A 93 -6.17 9.92 -14.23
N LYS A 94 -6.79 8.98 -13.51
CA LYS A 94 -7.21 7.66 -14.03
C LYS A 94 -8.64 7.65 -14.59
N ALA A 95 -9.47 8.63 -14.26
CA ALA A 95 -10.85 8.70 -14.74
C ALA A 95 -10.97 9.12 -16.22
N GLY A 96 -9.87 9.57 -16.86
CA GLY A 96 -9.82 9.95 -18.27
C GLY A 96 -9.11 8.96 -19.19
N ALA A 97 -8.74 7.78 -18.70
CA ALA A 97 -8.05 6.75 -19.49
C ALA A 97 -8.79 5.41 -19.41
N TYR A 98 -10.08 5.42 -19.72
CA TYR A 98 -10.88 4.28 -20.19
C TYR A 98 -12.01 4.79 -21.08
#